data_AF-A0A3S9AD86-F1
#
_entry.id   AF-A0A3S9AD86-F1
#
_cell.length_a   1.000
_cell.length_b   1.000
_cell.length_c   1.000
_cell.angle_alpha   90.00
_cell.angle_beta   90.00
_cell.angle_gamma   90.00
#
_symmetry.space_group_name_H-M   'P 1'
#
loop_
_entity.id
_entity.type
_entity.pdbx_description
1 polymer ?
#
loop_
_entity_poly.entity_id
_entity_poly.type
_entity_poly.pdbx_seq_one_letter_code
_entity_poly.pdbx_strand_id
1 'polypeptide(L)'
;MTSFLSFQRIVTTVTAMILIMTLLIAECTAAGSLGEAPQHKLKHSKQVKELSVQVVATGYTAGVESTGKKPGHPQYGITYSGVRVRRAFVSTIAADPKVFPIGTVLFIPGYGYGVVADTGSAIKGKKIDLYFETRKQVFKQWGKKKVTVRILKRGNGKLTTARLNALNQAVTVDKTIPRELLES
;
A
#
# COMPACT_ATOMS: atom_id res chain seq x y z
N MET A 1 -43.14 -57.61 17.20
CA MET A 1 -41.77 -57.70 17.75
C MET A 1 -40.71 -57.17 16.77
N THR A 2 -40.97 -56.08 16.03
CA THR A 2 -40.04 -55.54 15.00
C THR A 2 -39.44 -54.16 15.32
N SER A 3 -39.96 -53.46 16.34
CA SER A 3 -39.49 -52.11 16.72
C SER A 3 -38.23 -52.10 17.60
N PHE A 4 -38.05 -53.11 18.46
CA PHE A 4 -36.94 -53.17 19.41
C PHE A 4 -35.57 -53.39 18.74
N LEU A 5 -35.54 -54.17 17.65
CA LEU A 5 -34.33 -54.46 16.85
C LEU A 5 -33.87 -53.25 16.01
N SER A 6 -34.77 -52.35 15.63
CA SER A 6 -34.42 -51.11 14.91
C SER A 6 -33.71 -50.12 15.84
N PHE A 7 -34.19 -50.01 17.09
CA PHE A 7 -33.63 -49.09 18.07
C PHE A 7 -32.21 -49.52 18.52
N GLN A 8 -31.99 -50.82 18.73
CA GLN A 8 -30.65 -51.32 19.06
C GLN A 8 -29.65 -51.07 17.92
N ARG A 9 -30.06 -51.18 16.65
CA ARG A 9 -29.19 -50.88 15.50
C ARG A 9 -28.80 -49.40 15.42
N ILE A 10 -29.72 -48.48 15.72
CA ILE A 10 -29.46 -47.03 15.72
C ILE A 10 -28.52 -46.64 16.88
N VAL A 11 -28.73 -47.19 18.09
CA VAL A 11 -27.86 -46.90 19.24
C VAL A 11 -26.43 -47.43 19.00
N THR A 12 -26.30 -48.58 18.34
CA THR A 12 -24.98 -49.17 18.04
C THR A 12 -24.25 -48.39 16.95
N THR A 13 -24.93 -47.86 15.92
CA THR A 13 -24.29 -47.05 14.88
C THR A 13 -23.89 -45.66 15.35
N VAL A 14 -24.70 -45.02 16.20
CA VAL A 14 -24.37 -43.69 16.76
C VAL A 14 -23.20 -43.77 17.74
N THR A 15 -23.16 -44.80 18.59
CA THR A 15 -22.02 -45.02 19.50
C THR A 15 -20.73 -45.38 18.75
N ALA A 16 -20.81 -46.16 17.68
CA ALA A 16 -19.65 -46.44 16.81
C ALA A 16 -19.13 -45.18 16.10
N MET A 17 -20.01 -44.29 15.62
CA MET A 17 -19.58 -43.01 15.02
C MET A 17 -18.93 -42.07 16.02
N ILE A 18 -19.44 -41.99 17.26
CA ILE A 18 -18.83 -41.16 18.31
C ILE A 18 -17.45 -41.71 18.71
N LEU A 19 -17.28 -43.03 18.75
CA LEU A 19 -15.98 -43.67 19.05
C LEU A 19 -14.94 -43.44 17.95
N ILE A 20 -15.35 -43.39 16.68
CA ILE A 20 -14.46 -43.09 15.55
C ILE A 20 -14.05 -41.61 15.56
N MET A 21 -14.96 -40.70 15.95
CA MET A 21 -14.67 -39.27 16.02
C MET A 21 -13.72 -38.92 17.18
N THR A 22 -13.74 -39.67 18.28
CA THR A 22 -12.79 -39.46 19.40
C THR A 22 -11.41 -40.07 19.13
N LEU A 23 -11.32 -41.15 18.35
CA LEU A 23 -10.04 -41.76 17.98
C LEU A 23 -9.20 -40.86 17.05
N LEU A 24 -9.84 -40.10 16.15
CA LEU A 24 -9.17 -39.10 15.30
C LEU A 24 -8.57 -37.92 16.08
N ILE A 25 -9.07 -37.63 17.28
CA ILE A 25 -8.55 -36.52 18.11
C ILE A 25 -7.36 -36.99 18.96
N ALA A 26 -7.26 -38.29 19.26
CA ALA A 26 -6.20 -38.86 20.08
C ALA A 26 -4.85 -39.03 19.35
N GLU A 27 -4.85 -39.10 18.01
CA GLU A 27 -3.62 -39.17 17.22
C GLU A 27 -3.00 -37.78 16.94
N CYS A 28 -3.69 -36.68 17.30
CA CYS A 28 -3.16 -35.33 17.14
C CYS A 28 -2.32 -34.86 18.34
N THR A 29 -2.23 -35.64 19.42
CA THR A 29 -1.56 -35.23 20.67
C THR A 29 -0.23 -35.93 20.97
N ALA A 30 0.30 -36.76 20.08
CA ALA A 30 1.58 -37.43 20.34
C ALA A 30 2.41 -37.72 19.10
N ALA A 31 3.04 -36.69 18.52
CA ALA A 31 4.37 -36.80 17.90
C ALA A 31 4.87 -35.43 17.44
N GLY A 32 5.86 -34.89 18.14
CA GLY A 32 6.63 -33.76 17.62
C GLY A 32 7.06 -32.82 18.72
N SER A 33 8.22 -33.12 19.30
CA SER A 33 9.05 -32.16 20.03
C SER A 33 8.99 -30.80 19.36
N LEU A 34 8.35 -29.84 20.02
CA LEU A 34 8.53 -28.43 19.74
C LEU A 34 9.97 -28.11 20.16
N GLY A 35 10.90 -28.41 19.26
CA GLY A 35 12.16 -27.70 19.20
C GLY A 35 11.78 -26.24 19.18
N GLU A 36 12.14 -25.54 20.25
CA GLU A 36 12.05 -24.10 20.38
C GLU A 36 12.63 -23.52 19.08
N ALA A 37 11.74 -23.07 18.19
CA ALA A 37 12.16 -22.42 16.95
C ALA A 37 13.14 -21.33 17.38
N PRO A 38 14.34 -21.27 16.80
CA PRO A 38 15.36 -20.35 17.29
C PRO A 38 14.72 -18.98 17.30
N GLN A 39 14.55 -18.44 18.50
CA GLN A 39 14.21 -17.06 18.74
C GLN A 39 15.29 -16.27 18.01
N HIS A 40 15.06 -15.98 16.74
CA HIS A 40 15.85 -15.04 15.98
C HIS A 40 15.55 -13.72 16.65
N LYS A 41 16.37 -13.43 17.67
CA LYS A 41 16.40 -12.20 18.45
C LYS A 41 16.02 -11.10 17.49
N LEU A 42 14.83 -10.52 17.69
CA LEU A 42 14.43 -9.31 16.99
C LEU A 42 15.57 -8.33 17.23
N LYS A 43 16.45 -8.18 16.24
CA LYS A 43 17.50 -7.18 16.24
C LYS A 43 16.75 -5.86 16.24
N HIS A 44 16.64 -5.30 17.44
CA HIS A 44 16.35 -3.91 17.75
C HIS A 44 15.81 -3.14 16.54
N SER A 45 14.49 -3.16 16.34
CA SER A 45 13.86 -2.33 15.33
C SER A 45 14.22 -0.90 15.67
N LYS A 46 15.16 -0.30 14.92
CA LYS A 46 15.38 1.14 14.95
C LYS A 46 14.00 1.79 14.87
N GLN A 47 13.62 2.50 15.93
CA GLN A 47 12.50 3.42 15.95
C GLN A 47 12.66 4.33 14.73
N VAL A 48 11.90 4.07 13.67
CA VAL A 48 11.89 4.93 12.50
C VAL A 48 11.23 6.20 12.97
N LYS A 49 12.04 7.22 13.27
CA LYS A 49 11.55 8.55 13.63
C LYS A 49 10.60 8.99 12.52
N GLU A 50 9.31 9.05 12.85
CA GLU A 50 8.27 9.40 11.90
C GLU A 50 8.44 10.85 11.46
N LEU A 51 9.11 11.03 10.33
CA LEU A 51 9.43 12.34 9.78
C LEU A 51 8.18 12.92 9.14
N SER A 52 7.51 13.83 9.85
CA SER A 52 6.37 14.59 9.33
C SER A 52 6.78 16.02 8.97
N VAL A 53 6.14 16.58 7.95
CA VAL A 53 6.40 17.95 7.50
C VAL A 53 5.12 18.61 7.01
N GLN A 54 4.90 19.87 7.42
CA GLN A 54 3.80 20.66 6.88
C GLN A 54 4.16 21.19 5.48
N VAL A 55 3.25 21.01 4.54
CA VAL A 55 3.37 21.46 3.15
C VAL A 55 2.11 22.18 2.71
N VAL A 56 2.22 22.99 1.66
CA VAL A 56 1.05 23.45 0.88
C VAL A 56 0.80 22.44 -0.23
N ALA A 57 -0.39 21.86 -0.28
CA ALA A 57 -0.80 20.90 -1.30
C ALA A 57 -1.85 21.50 -2.23
N THR A 58 -1.63 21.36 -3.53
CA THR A 58 -2.59 21.65 -4.62
C THR A 58 -2.93 20.37 -5.38
N GLY A 59 -3.81 20.45 -6.38
CA GLY A 59 -4.06 19.35 -7.30
C GLY A 59 -3.88 19.78 -8.75
N TYR A 60 -3.39 18.87 -9.59
CA TYR A 60 -3.14 19.09 -11.02
C TYR A 60 -3.62 17.91 -11.86
N THR A 61 -3.69 18.10 -13.18
CA THR A 61 -4.00 17.03 -14.13
C THR A 61 -2.94 16.94 -15.23
N ALA A 62 -3.08 15.98 -16.15
CA ALA A 62 -2.24 15.91 -17.34
C ALA A 62 -2.58 16.98 -18.40
N GLY A 63 -3.71 17.66 -18.24
CA GLY A 63 -4.27 18.59 -19.21
C GLY A 63 -3.46 19.87 -19.42
N VAL A 64 -3.91 20.65 -20.40
CA VAL A 64 -3.28 21.91 -20.83
C VAL A 64 -3.18 22.92 -19.69
N GLU A 65 -4.17 22.95 -18.80
CA GLU A 65 -4.23 23.88 -17.67
C GLU A 65 -3.10 23.70 -16.66
N SER A 66 -2.51 22.49 -16.61
CA SER A 66 -1.44 22.15 -15.68
C SER A 66 -0.10 21.97 -16.38
N THR A 67 -0.09 21.43 -17.60
CA THR A 67 1.15 21.02 -18.28
C THR A 67 1.39 21.71 -19.63
N GLY A 68 0.40 22.46 -20.14
CA GLY A 68 0.43 23.03 -21.49
C GLY A 68 0.23 22.00 -22.62
N LYS A 69 0.02 20.71 -22.32
CA LYS A 69 -0.03 19.63 -23.31
C LYS A 69 -1.45 19.11 -23.54
N LYS A 70 -1.77 18.79 -24.80
CA LYS A 70 -3.04 18.16 -25.21
C LYS A 70 -2.88 16.64 -25.37
N PRO A 71 -3.97 15.85 -25.24
CA PRO A 71 -3.96 14.45 -25.67
C PRO A 71 -3.41 14.32 -27.11
N GLY A 72 -2.52 13.37 -27.34
CA GLY A 72 -1.79 13.19 -28.60
C GLY A 72 -0.38 13.80 -28.62
N HIS A 73 -0.04 14.71 -27.71
CA HIS A 73 1.34 15.17 -27.56
C HIS A 73 2.24 14.04 -27.04
N PRO A 74 3.47 13.82 -27.57
CA PRO A 74 4.34 12.70 -27.16
C PRO A 74 4.63 12.64 -25.65
N GLN A 75 4.72 13.82 -25.02
CA GLN A 75 4.96 13.95 -23.57
C GLN A 75 3.68 14.13 -22.74
N TYR A 76 2.49 13.90 -23.32
CA TYR A 76 1.23 14.01 -22.58
C TYR A 76 1.16 12.94 -21.48
N GLY A 77 0.98 13.39 -20.23
CA GLY A 77 0.94 12.50 -19.06
C GLY A 77 2.28 11.88 -18.68
N ILE A 78 3.41 12.36 -19.20
CA ILE A 78 4.76 11.93 -18.78
C ILE A 78 5.28 12.89 -17.72
N THR A 79 5.65 12.37 -16.56
CA THR A 79 6.23 13.15 -15.44
C THR A 79 7.71 13.42 -15.67
N TYR A 80 8.31 14.32 -14.89
CA TYR A 80 9.75 14.60 -14.92
C TYR A 80 10.63 13.34 -14.80
N SER A 81 10.23 12.37 -13.97
CA SER A 81 10.97 11.11 -13.80
C SER A 81 10.88 10.16 -15.01
N GLY A 82 10.01 10.45 -15.98
CA GLY A 82 9.77 9.62 -17.17
C GLY A 82 8.66 8.58 -17.01
N VAL A 83 8.11 8.38 -15.79
CA VAL A 83 6.93 7.52 -15.60
C VAL A 83 5.65 8.26 -15.99
N ARG A 84 4.63 7.52 -16.42
CA ARG A 84 3.29 8.10 -16.68
C ARG A 84 2.65 8.52 -15.36
N VAL A 85 1.91 9.64 -15.40
CA VAL A 85 1.04 10.05 -14.30
C VAL A 85 0.06 8.93 -13.95
N ARG A 86 -0.23 8.76 -12.67
CA ARG A 86 -1.06 7.66 -12.17
C ARG A 86 -1.82 8.08 -10.91
N ARG A 87 -3.14 7.84 -10.90
CA ARG A 87 -3.98 7.85 -9.70
C ARG A 87 -4.32 6.41 -9.34
N ALA A 88 -3.75 5.91 -8.24
CA ALA A 88 -3.88 4.53 -7.78
C ALA A 88 -3.58 4.44 -6.27
N PHE A 89 -3.43 3.22 -5.73
CA PHE A 89 -3.03 3.01 -4.33
C PHE A 89 -1.80 3.83 -3.94
N VAL A 90 -0.79 3.85 -4.82
CA VAL A 90 0.32 4.82 -4.79
C VAL A 90 0.25 5.67 -6.04
N SER A 91 -0.07 6.95 -5.85
CA SER A 91 -0.25 7.92 -6.93
C SER A 91 1.02 8.73 -7.19
N THR A 92 1.22 9.18 -8.42
CA THR A 92 2.32 10.12 -8.74
C THR A 92 2.00 11.52 -8.24
N ILE A 93 2.98 12.21 -7.66
CA ILE A 93 2.85 13.61 -7.23
C ILE A 93 4.03 14.44 -7.73
N ALA A 94 3.83 15.75 -7.82
CA ALA A 94 4.90 16.72 -8.08
C ALA A 94 5.41 17.34 -6.78
N ALA A 95 6.72 17.57 -6.70
CA ALA A 95 7.34 18.27 -5.58
C ALA A 95 8.62 18.99 -6.01
N ASP A 96 9.23 19.74 -5.09
CA ASP A 96 10.58 20.26 -5.25
C ASP A 96 11.61 19.16 -4.92
N PRO A 97 12.46 18.71 -5.87
CA PRO A 97 13.47 17.67 -5.63
C PRO A 97 14.49 18.03 -4.55
N LYS A 98 14.72 19.33 -4.26
CA LYS A 98 15.62 19.75 -3.19
C LYS A 98 15.05 19.44 -1.80
N VAL A 99 13.72 19.40 -1.68
CA VAL A 99 13.03 19.08 -0.43
C VAL A 99 12.64 17.60 -0.39
N PHE A 100 12.01 17.13 -1.46
CA PHE A 100 11.58 15.74 -1.63
C PHE A 100 12.15 15.19 -2.94
N PRO A 101 13.31 14.51 -2.91
CA PRO A 101 13.90 13.93 -4.11
C PRO A 101 12.93 12.99 -4.83
N ILE A 102 13.08 12.86 -6.15
CA ILE A 102 12.32 11.89 -6.95
C ILE A 102 12.43 10.49 -6.31
N GLY A 103 11.30 9.79 -6.23
CA GLY A 103 11.15 8.50 -5.56
C GLY A 103 10.75 8.59 -4.08
N THR A 104 10.67 9.79 -3.50
CA THR A 104 10.20 9.97 -2.11
C THR A 104 8.76 9.48 -1.99
N VAL A 105 8.48 8.64 -1.00
CA VAL A 105 7.15 8.09 -0.71
C VAL A 105 6.57 8.82 0.50
N LEU A 106 5.38 9.38 0.31
CA LEU A 106 4.64 10.14 1.31
C LEU A 106 3.29 9.48 1.61
N PHE A 107 2.83 9.60 2.84
CA PHE A 107 1.42 9.47 3.16
C PHE A 107 0.80 10.87 3.32
N ILE A 108 -0.26 11.13 2.55
CA ILE A 108 -0.92 12.43 2.48
C ILE A 108 -2.36 12.26 2.98
N PRO A 109 -2.70 12.78 4.18
CA PRO A 109 -4.05 12.67 4.73
C PRO A 109 -5.12 13.18 3.76
N GLY A 110 -6.16 12.36 3.52
CA GLY A 110 -7.25 12.66 2.58
C GLY A 110 -6.94 12.42 1.10
N TYR A 111 -5.71 12.04 0.73
CA TYR A 111 -5.34 11.70 -0.65
C TYR A 111 -4.85 10.25 -0.80
N GLY A 112 -4.09 9.74 0.18
CA GLY A 112 -3.48 8.42 0.18
C GLY A 112 -1.96 8.47 0.01
N TYR A 113 -1.38 7.38 -0.48
CA TYR A 113 0.07 7.31 -0.72
C TYR A 113 0.44 8.04 -2.01
N GLY A 114 1.49 8.84 -1.94
CA GLY A 114 2.07 9.56 -3.07
C GLY A 114 3.55 9.22 -3.24
N VAL A 115 4.00 9.04 -4.47
CA VAL A 115 5.43 8.98 -4.81
C VAL A 115 5.81 10.18 -5.65
N VAL A 116 6.86 10.88 -5.24
CA VAL A 116 7.38 12.04 -5.98
C VAL A 116 7.95 11.56 -7.30
N ALA A 117 7.23 11.86 -8.38
CA ALA A 117 7.56 11.45 -9.74
C ALA A 117 7.78 12.66 -10.65
N ASP A 118 7.25 13.82 -10.27
CA ASP A 118 7.14 14.98 -11.12
C ASP A 118 7.70 16.24 -10.47
N THR A 119 7.89 17.28 -11.29
CA THR A 119 8.31 18.60 -10.83
C THR A 119 7.47 19.69 -11.51
N GLY A 120 7.47 20.89 -10.93
CA GLY A 120 6.79 22.04 -11.53
C GLY A 120 7.56 23.34 -11.28
N SER A 121 7.38 24.31 -12.17
CA SER A 121 7.97 25.65 -12.03
C SER A 121 7.45 26.36 -10.78
N ALA A 122 6.15 26.22 -10.48
CA ALA A 122 5.50 26.80 -9.29
C ALA A 122 5.62 25.94 -8.01
N ILE A 123 6.06 24.69 -8.15
CA ILE A 123 6.17 23.71 -7.05
C ILE A 123 7.59 23.75 -6.48
N LYS A 124 7.83 24.75 -5.61
CA LYS A 124 9.11 25.03 -4.96
C LYS A 124 9.00 25.02 -3.43
N GLY A 125 10.04 24.55 -2.75
CA GLY A 125 10.09 24.42 -1.30
C GLY A 125 9.11 23.36 -0.77
N LYS A 126 8.47 23.64 0.37
CA LYS A 126 7.48 22.76 1.02
C LYS A 126 6.11 22.83 0.33
N LYS A 127 6.09 22.60 -0.99
CA LYS A 127 4.89 22.53 -1.82
C LYS A 127 4.82 21.18 -2.53
N ILE A 128 3.62 20.63 -2.63
CA ILE A 128 3.34 19.42 -3.40
C ILE A 128 2.13 19.64 -4.29
N ASP A 129 2.10 18.96 -5.44
CA ASP A 129 0.97 18.97 -6.36
C ASP A 129 0.48 17.53 -6.58
N LEU A 130 -0.80 17.29 -6.29
CA LEU A 130 -1.37 15.96 -6.27
C LEU A 130 -2.05 15.67 -7.61
N TYR A 131 -1.69 14.55 -8.24
CA TYR A 131 -2.27 14.20 -9.52
C TYR A 131 -3.73 13.76 -9.36
N PHE A 132 -4.60 14.26 -10.23
CA PHE A 132 -5.97 13.81 -10.45
C PHE A 132 -6.21 13.62 -11.95
N GLU A 133 -7.15 12.74 -12.30
CA GLU A 133 -7.49 12.47 -13.70
C GLU A 133 -8.25 13.64 -14.33
N THR A 134 -9.06 14.34 -13.52
CA THR A 134 -9.90 15.44 -14.01
C THR A 134 -9.87 16.66 -13.09
N ARG A 135 -10.06 17.85 -13.68
CA ARG A 135 -10.21 19.10 -12.93
C ARG A 135 -11.37 19.05 -11.93
N LYS A 136 -12.46 18.38 -12.30
CA LYS A 136 -13.64 18.19 -11.44
C LYS A 136 -13.27 17.47 -10.14
N GLN A 137 -12.38 16.47 -10.20
CA GLN A 137 -11.88 15.79 -9.00
C GLN A 137 -11.02 16.72 -8.15
N VAL A 138 -10.15 17.56 -8.76
CA VAL A 138 -9.35 18.55 -8.02
C VAL A 138 -10.23 19.46 -7.16
N PHE A 139 -11.29 20.03 -7.76
CA PHE A 139 -12.21 20.92 -7.04
C PHE A 139 -13.04 20.19 -5.98
N LYS A 140 -13.53 18.99 -6.28
CA LYS A 140 -14.42 18.25 -5.37
C LYS A 140 -13.70 17.56 -4.21
N GLN A 141 -12.48 17.09 -4.44
CA GLN A 141 -11.78 16.21 -3.50
C GLN A 141 -10.63 16.91 -2.76
N TRP A 142 -10.12 18.04 -3.28
CA TRP A 142 -8.88 18.61 -2.75
C TRP A 142 -8.89 20.11 -2.50
N GLY A 143 -8.90 20.94 -3.54
CA GLY A 143 -8.59 22.37 -3.43
C GLY A 143 -7.12 22.64 -3.06
N LYS A 144 -6.82 23.85 -2.55
CA LYS A 144 -5.50 24.24 -2.04
C LYS A 144 -5.55 24.31 -0.52
N LYS A 145 -4.68 23.58 0.18
CA LYS A 145 -4.64 23.58 1.66
C LYS A 145 -3.26 23.27 2.21
N LYS A 146 -3.06 23.65 3.48
CA LYS A 146 -1.90 23.19 4.26
C LYS A 146 -2.22 21.81 4.84
N VAL A 147 -1.26 20.89 4.78
CA VAL A 147 -1.40 19.51 5.27
C VAL A 147 -0.06 19.05 5.84
N THR A 148 -0.10 18.33 6.95
CA THR A 148 1.06 17.63 7.49
C THR A 148 1.14 16.26 6.84
N VAL A 149 2.21 16.03 6.08
CA VAL A 149 2.47 14.75 5.40
C VAL A 149 3.51 13.95 6.15
N ARG A 150 3.38 12.62 6.10
CA ARG A 150 4.38 11.69 6.66
C ARG A 150 5.33 11.25 5.56
N ILE A 151 6.63 11.33 5.81
CA ILE A 151 7.67 10.83 4.91
C ILE A 151 7.94 9.37 5.25
N LEU A 152 7.53 8.46 4.38
CA LEU A 152 7.70 7.01 4.60
C LEU A 152 9.08 6.54 4.11
N LYS A 153 9.53 7.09 2.97
CA LYS A 153 10.85 6.82 2.39
C LYS A 153 11.35 8.06 1.67
N ARG A 154 12.61 8.45 1.88
CA ARG A 154 13.26 9.49 1.09
C ARG A 154 13.74 8.92 -0.24
N GLY A 155 13.44 9.61 -1.33
CA GLY A 155 13.87 9.21 -2.67
C GLY A 155 15.37 9.37 -2.88
N ASN A 156 15.89 8.63 -3.86
CA ASN A 156 17.29 8.68 -4.29
C ASN A 156 17.49 9.50 -5.59
N GLY A 157 16.45 10.19 -6.06
CA GLY A 157 16.49 10.97 -7.30
C GLY A 157 16.05 10.20 -8.55
N LYS A 158 15.61 8.94 -8.42
CA LYS A 158 15.14 8.12 -9.54
C LYS A 158 13.81 7.45 -9.23
N LEU A 159 13.00 7.25 -10.26
CA LEU A 159 11.77 6.44 -10.19
C LEU A 159 11.57 5.73 -11.53
N THR A 160 11.38 4.41 -11.47
CA THR A 160 11.10 3.59 -12.66
C THR A 160 9.66 3.09 -12.63
N THR A 161 9.11 2.76 -13.80
CA THR A 161 7.77 2.16 -13.91
C THR A 161 7.67 0.85 -13.12
N ALA A 162 8.70 0.00 -13.19
CA ALA A 162 8.77 -1.24 -12.42
C ALA A 162 8.66 -0.98 -10.91
N ARG A 163 9.38 0.03 -10.42
CA ARG A 163 9.33 0.41 -9.00
C ARG A 163 7.96 0.95 -8.59
N LEU A 164 7.35 1.81 -9.41
CA LEU A 164 5.99 2.31 -9.17
C LEU A 164 4.95 1.18 -9.16
N ASN A 165 5.11 0.18 -10.03
CA ASN A 165 4.26 -1.01 -10.07
C ASN A 165 4.42 -1.86 -8.82
N ALA A 166 5.65 -2.13 -8.38
CA ALA A 166 5.93 -2.88 -7.16
C ALA A 166 5.29 -2.21 -5.92
N LEU A 167 5.40 -0.87 -5.81
CA LEU A 167 4.75 -0.11 -4.74
C LEU A 167 3.22 -0.28 -4.76
N ASN A 168 2.59 -0.22 -5.93
CA ASN A 168 1.14 -0.39 -6.05
C ASN A 168 0.70 -1.82 -5.74
N GLN A 169 1.43 -2.83 -6.23
CA GLN A 169 1.13 -4.24 -5.96
C GLN A 169 1.19 -4.55 -4.47
N ALA A 170 2.22 -4.06 -3.78
CA ALA A 170 2.40 -4.31 -2.37
C ALA A 170 1.28 -3.72 -1.51
N VAL A 171 0.81 -2.49 -1.82
CA VAL A 171 -0.35 -1.91 -1.12
C VAL A 171 -1.64 -2.67 -1.40
N THR A 172 -1.80 -3.24 -2.59
CA THR A 172 -2.98 -4.07 -2.90
C THR A 172 -3.02 -5.34 -2.06
N VAL A 173 -1.86 -5.98 -1.84
CA VAL A 173 -1.76 -7.24 -1.07
C VAL A 173 -1.89 -6.98 0.43
N ASP A 174 -1.11 -6.03 0.96
CA ASP A 174 -0.94 -5.87 2.41
C ASP A 174 -1.81 -4.73 3.00
N LYS A 175 -2.65 -4.09 2.17
CA LYS A 175 -3.41 -2.85 2.48
C LYS A 175 -2.53 -1.65 2.89
N THR A 176 -1.22 -1.84 2.98
CA THR A 176 -0.19 -0.90 3.43
C THR A 176 1.09 -1.12 2.64
N ILE A 177 2.05 -0.19 2.68
CA ILE A 177 3.35 -0.38 2.01
C ILE A 177 4.26 -1.20 2.92
N PRO A 178 4.77 -2.38 2.50
CA PRO A 178 5.70 -3.18 3.28
C PRO A 178 7.00 -2.44 3.58
N ARG A 179 7.58 -2.73 4.76
CA ARG A 179 8.76 -2.02 5.26
C ARG A 179 10.00 -2.29 4.42
N GLU A 180 10.11 -3.48 3.85
CA GLU A 180 11.21 -3.92 2.98
C GLU A 180 11.30 -3.01 1.74
N LEU A 181 10.14 -2.58 1.21
CA LEU A 181 10.12 -1.60 0.12
C LEU A 181 10.56 -0.22 0.61
N LEU A 182 10.30 0.15 1.85
CA LEU A 182 10.77 1.44 2.38
C LEU A 182 12.29 1.47 2.61
N GLU A 183 12.90 0.32 2.89
CA GLU A 183 14.33 0.20 3.22
C GLU A 183 15.24 -0.15 2.03
N SER A 184 14.68 -0.53 0.88
CA SER A 184 15.42 -0.88 -0.36
C SER A 184 16.01 0.31 -1.13
#